data_AF-A0A1G6LFC0-F1
#
_entry.id   AF-A0A1G6LFC0-F1
#
_cell.length_a   1.000
_cell.length_b   1.000
_cell.length_c   1.000
_cell.angle_alpha   90.00
_cell.angle_beta   90.00
_cell.angle_gamma   90.00
#
_symmetry.space_group_name_H-M   'P 1'
#
loop_
_entity.id
_entity.type
_entity.pdbx_description
1 polymer ?
#
loop_
_entity_poly.entity_id
_entity_poly.type
_entity_poly.pdbx_seq_one_letter_code
_entity_poly.pdbx_strand_id
1 'polypeptide(L)'
;MTAASPRAPVAGRRELVLVMLRGGLVPLLLVDLVFCTLHVARWLEVLESDLLLLNVDRGAAEWWQYLKASAVAVALAIMSARSRQPVYAAWALVFAYALLDDSLMIHERGGFRLAHFLGFVGAIGLRGQDFGELMVSAFFGVPLIALCWWAHRRSKPLAQSHSLQLLWMFAVLLFFGVVVDMGHVALVSAGIGFRGMNVIEDGGELFAMSLATAYGIGLLRQWGSSMAERQGRTTSTATAKGSTSASTRVMNYDPFDGRSRRLLDPIDPPPDTHPVAVTPAVARQIIDSFVKRGGSAHSAAGATVWVVLAWCKKQGVAYQLIRHSTGELSGFYIEKLR
;
A
#
# COMPACT_ATOMS: atom_id res chain seq x y z
N MET A 1 -23.46 -3.56 23.64
CA MET A 1 -23.17 -4.28 22.37
C MET A 1 -22.54 -3.28 21.41
N THR A 2 -21.21 -3.34 21.25
CA THR A 2 -20.44 -2.43 20.39
C THR A 2 -20.61 -2.84 18.93
N ALA A 3 -21.28 -1.99 18.14
CA ALA A 3 -21.43 -2.17 16.69
C ALA A 3 -20.05 -2.31 16.03
N ALA A 4 -19.82 -3.41 15.33
CA ALA A 4 -18.58 -3.65 14.60
C ALA A 4 -18.41 -2.58 13.52
N SER A 5 -17.35 -1.79 13.62
CA SER A 5 -16.99 -0.78 12.62
C SER A 5 -16.82 -1.46 11.24
N PRO A 6 -17.38 -0.91 10.15
CA PRO A 6 -17.24 -1.49 8.82
C PRO A 6 -15.76 -1.61 8.45
N ARG A 7 -15.33 -2.85 8.15
CA ARG A 7 -13.96 -3.13 7.69
C ARG A 7 -13.73 -2.36 6.39
N ALA A 8 -12.71 -1.51 6.37
CA ALA A 8 -12.33 -0.79 5.17
C ALA A 8 -11.96 -1.78 4.05
N PRO A 9 -12.23 -1.44 2.78
CA PRO A 9 -11.83 -2.27 1.65
C PRO A 9 -10.31 -2.41 1.67
N VAL A 10 -9.85 -3.65 1.84
CA VAL A 10 -8.45 -4.01 1.66
C VAL A 10 -8.09 -3.69 0.21
N ALA A 11 -7.08 -2.86 -0.01
CA ALA A 11 -6.59 -2.56 -1.35
C ALA A 11 -6.33 -3.87 -2.10
N GLY A 12 -6.96 -4.02 -3.27
CA GLY A 12 -6.92 -5.28 -4.01
C GLY A 12 -5.48 -5.60 -4.46
N ARG A 13 -5.15 -6.89 -4.65
CA ARG A 13 -3.82 -7.33 -5.11
C ARG A 13 -3.32 -6.57 -6.35
N ARG A 14 -4.22 -6.21 -7.27
CA ARG A 14 -3.92 -5.41 -8.47
C ARG A 14 -3.45 -4.00 -8.14
N GLU A 15 -4.06 -3.35 -7.16
CA GLU A 15 -3.70 -2.01 -6.73
C GLU A 15 -2.30 -1.99 -6.11
N LEU A 16 -2.01 -2.96 -5.25
CA LEU A 16 -0.68 -3.14 -4.66
C LEU A 16 0.42 -3.22 -5.74
N VAL A 17 0.23 -4.08 -6.74
CA VAL A 17 1.19 -4.24 -7.85
C VAL A 17 1.33 -2.95 -8.64
N LEU A 18 0.23 -2.25 -8.95
CA LEU A 18 0.29 -0.98 -9.67
C LEU A 18 1.03 0.12 -8.89
N VAL A 19 0.87 0.16 -7.56
CA VAL A 19 1.63 1.07 -6.69
C VAL A 19 3.12 0.78 -6.80
N MET A 20 3.53 -0.49 -6.67
CA MET A 20 4.93 -0.88 -6.78
C MET A 20 5.51 -0.60 -8.17
N LEU A 21 4.77 -0.89 -9.25
CA LEU A 21 5.21 -0.60 -10.61
C LEU A 21 5.45 0.91 -10.82
N ARG A 22 4.54 1.76 -10.31
CA ARG A 22 4.73 3.22 -10.33
C ARG A 22 5.92 3.68 -9.51
N GLY A 23 6.29 2.95 -8.47
CA GLY A 23 7.48 3.22 -7.67
C GLY A 23 8.79 2.72 -8.28
N GLY A 24 8.74 2.00 -9.41
CA GLY A 24 9.93 1.50 -10.09
C GLY A 24 10.34 0.09 -9.69
N LEU A 25 9.40 -0.80 -9.36
CA LEU A 25 9.73 -2.18 -8.99
C LEU A 25 10.58 -2.92 -10.04
N VAL A 26 10.22 -2.81 -11.32
CA VAL A 26 10.92 -3.52 -12.41
C VAL A 26 12.41 -3.16 -12.47
N PRO A 27 12.81 -1.89 -12.59
CA PRO A 27 14.23 -1.55 -12.62
C PRO A 27 14.97 -1.93 -11.32
N LEU A 28 14.33 -1.83 -10.15
CA LEU A 28 14.94 -2.26 -8.88
C LEU A 28 15.27 -3.77 -8.91
N LEU A 29 14.32 -4.60 -9.31
CA LEU A 29 14.51 -6.06 -9.41
C LEU A 29 15.53 -6.46 -10.48
N LEU A 30 15.62 -5.70 -11.58
CA LEU A 30 16.63 -5.96 -12.61
C LEU A 30 18.05 -5.72 -12.07
N VAL A 31 18.26 -4.69 -11.25
CA VAL A 31 19.55 -4.44 -10.60
C VAL A 31 19.87 -5.55 -9.59
N ASP A 32 18.89 -5.97 -8.79
CA ASP A 32 19.07 -7.10 -7.86
C ASP A 32 19.46 -8.40 -8.61
N LEU A 33 18.78 -8.69 -9.73
CA LEU A 33 19.08 -9.84 -10.58
C LEU A 33 20.50 -9.77 -11.16
N VAL A 34 20.98 -8.57 -11.51
CA VAL A 34 22.37 -8.37 -11.95
C VAL A 34 23.34 -8.75 -10.84
N PHE A 35 23.14 -8.28 -9.60
CA PHE A 35 24.00 -8.68 -8.48
C PHE A 35 23.98 -10.19 -8.22
N CYS A 36 22.81 -10.83 -8.22
CA CYS A 36 22.71 -12.27 -8.08
C CYS A 36 23.43 -13.02 -9.21
N THR A 37 23.27 -12.56 -10.46
CA THR A 37 23.92 -13.18 -11.63
C THR A 37 25.44 -13.02 -11.58
N LEU A 38 25.94 -11.84 -11.20
CA LEU A 38 27.36 -11.58 -11.06
C LEU A 38 27.97 -12.43 -9.94
N HIS A 39 27.25 -12.63 -8.83
CA HIS A 39 27.68 -13.52 -7.76
C HIS A 39 27.80 -14.97 -8.24
N VAL A 40 26.82 -15.46 -9.01
CA VAL A 40 26.89 -16.80 -9.62
C VAL A 40 28.02 -16.90 -10.64
N ALA A 41 28.22 -15.88 -11.49
CA ALA A 41 29.32 -15.86 -12.46
C ALA A 41 30.70 -15.88 -11.79
N ARG A 42 30.85 -15.18 -10.66
CA ARG A 42 32.05 -15.24 -9.84
C ARG A 42 32.27 -16.62 -9.24
N TRP A 43 31.21 -17.28 -8.75
CA TRP A 43 31.30 -18.67 -8.30
C TRP A 43 31.74 -19.61 -9.43
N LEU A 44 31.26 -19.41 -10.66
CA LEU A 44 31.70 -20.17 -11.83
C LEU A 44 33.11 -19.78 -12.34
N GLU A 45 33.86 -18.98 -11.58
CA GLU A 45 35.21 -18.50 -11.91
C GLU A 45 35.27 -17.73 -13.24
N VAL A 46 34.13 -17.20 -13.71
CA VAL A 46 34.03 -16.38 -14.93
C VAL A 46 34.48 -14.94 -14.65
N LEU A 47 34.37 -14.49 -13.39
CA LEU A 47 34.78 -13.17 -12.94
C LEU A 47 35.89 -13.27 -11.88
N GLU A 48 36.77 -12.28 -11.84
CA GLU A 48 37.87 -12.19 -10.87
C GLU A 48 37.62 -11.17 -9.75
N SER A 49 36.71 -10.21 -9.96
CA SER A 49 36.44 -9.13 -8.99
C SER A 49 35.38 -9.50 -7.97
N ASP A 50 35.66 -9.22 -6.71
CA ASP A 50 34.77 -9.51 -5.57
C ASP A 50 33.85 -8.32 -5.22
N LEU A 51 34.11 -7.11 -5.72
CA LEU A 51 33.38 -5.88 -5.32
C LEU A 51 31.87 -5.89 -5.67
N LEU A 52 31.46 -6.76 -6.60
CA LEU A 52 30.08 -6.89 -7.08
C LEU A 52 29.38 -8.12 -6.46
N LEU A 53 30.04 -8.83 -5.54
CA LEU A 53 29.45 -9.96 -4.83
C LEU A 53 28.43 -9.48 -3.80
N LEU A 54 27.41 -10.32 -3.59
CA LEU A 54 26.35 -10.10 -2.61
C LEU A 54 26.87 -10.00 -1.17
N ASN A 55 27.81 -10.89 -0.80
CA ASN A 55 28.24 -11.12 0.57
C ASN A 55 29.52 -10.37 0.97
N VAL A 56 29.89 -9.33 0.21
CA VAL A 56 31.07 -8.52 0.54
C VAL A 56 30.62 -7.32 1.34
N ASP A 57 31.07 -7.26 2.59
CA ASP A 57 30.87 -6.12 3.47
C ASP A 57 31.35 -4.83 2.77
N ARG A 58 30.46 -3.85 2.74
CA ARG A 58 30.58 -2.55 2.08
C ARG A 58 30.81 -2.63 0.58
N GLY A 59 30.41 -3.75 -0.02
CA GLY A 59 30.36 -3.99 -1.45
C GLY A 59 29.22 -3.27 -2.15
N ALA A 60 29.21 -3.32 -3.48
CA ALA A 60 28.23 -2.58 -4.28
C ALA A 60 26.78 -3.02 -4.04
N ALA A 61 26.55 -4.30 -3.74
CA ALA A 61 25.23 -4.84 -3.42
C ALA A 61 24.69 -4.27 -2.09
N GLU A 62 25.54 -4.18 -1.07
CA GLU A 62 25.17 -3.62 0.22
C GLU A 62 24.89 -2.10 0.13
N TRP A 63 25.73 -1.34 -0.58
CA TRP A 63 25.46 0.08 -0.85
C TRP A 63 24.14 0.29 -1.59
N TRP A 64 23.79 -0.63 -2.50
CA TRP A 64 22.50 -0.61 -3.18
C TRP A 64 21.34 -0.89 -2.22
N GLN A 65 21.50 -1.82 -1.27
CA GLN A 65 20.56 -2.06 -0.18
C GLN A 65 20.39 -0.80 0.70
N TYR A 66 21.48 -0.12 1.06
CA TYR A 66 21.44 1.12 1.83
C TYR A 66 20.66 2.22 1.12
N LEU A 67 20.87 2.37 -0.20
CA LEU A 67 20.14 3.34 -1.00
C LEU A 67 18.64 3.04 -1.02
N LYS A 68 18.25 1.76 -1.16
CA LYS A 68 16.86 1.31 -1.11
C LYS A 68 16.24 1.61 0.26
N ALA A 69 16.90 1.23 1.35
CA ALA A 69 16.45 1.49 2.72
C ALA A 69 16.30 3.00 3.01
N SER A 70 17.27 3.81 2.57
CA SER A 70 17.20 5.27 2.65
C SER A 70 16.01 5.83 1.87
N ALA A 71 15.81 5.37 0.63
CA ALA A 71 14.75 5.85 -0.25
C ALA A 71 13.36 5.54 0.31
N VAL A 72 13.12 4.33 0.83
CA VAL A 72 11.84 3.98 1.45
C VAL A 72 11.61 4.77 2.74
N ALA A 73 12.63 4.93 3.60
CA ALA A 73 12.52 5.70 4.84
C ALA A 73 12.16 7.17 4.56
N VAL A 74 12.86 7.80 3.60
CA VAL A 74 12.58 9.19 3.19
C VAL A 74 11.19 9.31 2.56
N ALA A 75 10.80 8.39 1.67
CA ALA A 75 9.48 8.43 1.05
C ALA A 75 8.35 8.35 2.08
N LEU A 76 8.50 7.48 3.09
CA LEU A 76 7.55 7.34 4.19
C LEU A 76 7.54 8.54 5.13
N ALA A 77 8.70 9.15 5.41
CA ALA A 77 8.79 10.38 6.19
C ALA A 77 8.05 11.54 5.49
N ILE A 78 8.25 11.70 4.17
CA ILE A 78 7.51 12.69 3.37
C ILE A 78 6.01 12.38 3.38
N MET A 79 5.62 11.11 3.24
CA MET A 79 4.22 10.69 3.33
C MET A 79 3.61 11.01 4.68
N SER A 80 4.35 10.82 5.78
CA SER A 80 3.92 11.21 7.13
C SER A 80 3.64 12.71 7.20
N ALA A 81 4.59 13.54 6.74
CA ALA A 81 4.46 14.99 6.75
C ALA A 81 3.25 15.47 5.93
N ARG A 82 3.00 14.85 4.76
CA ARG A 82 1.92 15.25 3.85
C ARG A 82 0.54 14.77 4.28
N SER A 83 0.43 13.54 4.77
CA SER A 83 -0.86 12.90 5.10
C SER A 83 -1.25 13.08 6.57
N ARG A 84 -0.30 13.49 7.43
CA ARG A 84 -0.43 13.56 8.89
C ARG A 84 -0.91 12.24 9.50
N GLN A 85 -0.53 11.11 8.91
CA GLN A 85 -0.80 9.78 9.44
C GLN A 85 0.44 9.24 10.15
N PRO A 86 0.39 8.97 11.47
CA PRO A 86 1.57 8.62 12.25
C PRO A 86 2.21 7.29 11.81
N VAL A 87 1.44 6.41 11.17
CA VAL A 87 1.93 5.10 10.73
C VAL A 87 3.06 5.18 9.70
N TYR A 88 3.09 6.22 8.87
CA TYR A 88 4.20 6.39 7.93
C TYR A 88 5.48 6.83 8.63
N ALA A 89 5.39 7.65 9.70
CA ALA A 89 6.56 7.98 10.51
C ALA A 89 7.09 6.74 11.25
N ALA A 90 6.20 5.91 11.81
CA ALA A 90 6.61 4.69 12.49
C ALA A 90 7.36 3.74 11.52
N TRP A 91 6.82 3.51 10.32
CA TRP A 91 7.51 2.70 9.31
C TRP A 91 8.79 3.35 8.77
N ALA A 92 8.83 4.68 8.63
CA ALA A 92 10.06 5.38 8.28
C ALA A 92 11.16 5.13 9.33
N LEU A 93 10.82 5.14 10.62
CA LEU A 93 11.76 4.81 11.69
C LEU A 93 12.22 3.36 11.65
N VAL A 94 11.34 2.40 11.30
CA VAL A 94 11.73 0.99 11.13
C VAL A 94 12.80 0.85 10.04
N PHE A 95 12.56 1.39 8.84
CA PHE A 95 13.53 1.28 7.74
C PHE A 95 14.79 2.14 7.96
N ALA A 96 14.67 3.28 8.65
CA ALA A 96 15.83 4.06 9.06
C ALA A 96 16.68 3.32 10.10
N TYR A 97 16.04 2.63 11.06
CA TYR A 97 16.75 1.78 12.00
C TYR A 97 17.43 0.62 11.28
N ALA A 98 16.74 -0.10 10.40
CA ALA A 98 17.34 -1.20 9.63
C ALA A 98 18.59 -0.73 8.86
N LEU A 99 18.54 0.43 8.20
CA LEU A 99 19.71 1.04 7.56
C LEU A 99 20.85 1.33 8.54
N LEU A 100 20.55 1.91 9.70
CA LEU A 100 21.56 2.25 10.70
C LEU A 100 22.16 1.01 11.36
N ASP A 101 21.34 0.01 11.60
CA ASP A 101 21.71 -1.27 12.17
C ASP A 101 22.72 -1.99 11.27
N ASP A 102 22.41 -2.09 9.97
CA ASP A 102 23.26 -2.67 8.93
C ASP A 102 24.57 -1.86 8.78
N SER A 103 24.47 -0.56 8.49
CA SER A 103 25.65 0.29 8.22
C SER A 103 26.61 0.50 9.39
N LEU A 104 26.09 0.44 10.62
CA LEU A 104 26.90 0.57 11.84
C LEU A 104 27.17 -0.79 12.50
N MET A 105 26.64 -1.87 11.94
CA MET A 105 26.74 -3.25 12.44
C MET A 105 26.29 -3.32 13.91
N ILE A 106 25.14 -2.71 14.23
CA ILE A 106 24.68 -2.56 15.63
C ILE A 106 24.34 -3.93 16.21
N HIS A 107 23.56 -4.75 15.49
CA HIS A 107 23.21 -6.10 15.93
C HIS A 107 24.44 -7.01 16.06
N GLU A 108 25.40 -6.96 15.12
CA GLU A 108 26.63 -7.75 15.20
C GLU A 108 27.51 -7.35 16.38
N ARG A 109 27.87 -6.05 16.48
CA ARG A 109 28.77 -5.56 17.52
C ARG A 109 28.13 -5.64 18.89
N GLY A 110 26.83 -5.33 18.97
CA GLY A 110 26.05 -5.46 20.18
C GLY A 110 25.92 -6.93 20.58
N GLY A 111 25.61 -7.80 19.62
CA GLY A 111 25.41 -9.23 19.83
C GLY A 111 26.68 -9.91 20.31
N PHE A 112 27.82 -9.63 19.68
CA PHE A 112 29.13 -10.09 20.14
C PHE A 112 29.41 -9.68 21.59
N ARG A 113 29.22 -8.40 21.93
CA ARG A 113 29.45 -7.88 23.30
C ARG A 113 28.51 -8.52 24.31
N LEU A 114 27.23 -8.67 23.96
CA LEU A 114 26.21 -9.24 24.82
C LEU A 114 26.44 -10.73 25.06
N ALA A 115 26.77 -11.48 24.01
CA ALA A 115 27.10 -12.89 24.09
C ALA A 115 28.31 -13.14 24.99
N HIS A 116 29.37 -12.33 24.85
CA HIS A 116 30.53 -12.41 25.72
C HIS A 116 30.20 -12.05 27.18
N PHE A 117 29.42 -10.98 27.39
CA PHE A 117 29.03 -10.53 28.73
C PHE A 117 28.16 -11.56 29.47
N LEU A 118 27.21 -12.19 28.79
CA LEU A 118 26.30 -13.19 29.36
C LEU A 118 26.86 -14.61 29.32
N GLY A 119 28.01 -14.83 28.67
CA GLY A 119 28.64 -16.14 28.56
C GLY A 119 27.84 -17.11 27.69
N PHE A 120 27.25 -16.64 26.59
CA PHE A 120 26.50 -17.51 25.68
C PHE A 120 27.40 -18.56 25.05
N VAL A 121 26.96 -19.80 25.14
CA VAL A 121 27.56 -20.96 24.47
C VAL A 121 26.77 -21.29 23.21
N GLY A 122 27.46 -21.85 22.21
CA GLY A 122 26.80 -22.31 21.00
C GLY A 122 25.81 -23.44 21.28
N ALA A 123 24.67 -23.43 20.59
CA ALA A 123 23.61 -24.42 20.73
C ALA A 123 22.84 -24.55 19.41
N ILE A 124 22.33 -25.76 19.12
CA ILE A 124 21.49 -26.03 17.93
C ILE A 124 22.19 -25.63 16.60
N GLY A 125 23.51 -25.76 16.54
CA GLY A 125 24.30 -25.38 15.36
C GLY A 125 24.54 -23.87 15.20
N LEU A 126 24.09 -23.05 16.15
CA LEU A 126 24.39 -21.62 16.22
C LEU A 126 25.54 -21.34 17.19
N ARG A 127 26.27 -20.27 16.92
CA ARG A 127 27.32 -19.70 17.78
C ARG A 127 26.68 -18.92 18.92
N GLY A 128 27.40 -18.74 20.03
CA GLY A 128 26.95 -17.89 21.13
C GLY A 128 26.67 -16.44 20.68
N GLN A 129 27.44 -15.95 19.71
CA GLN A 129 27.27 -14.63 19.10
C GLN A 129 25.90 -14.47 18.42
N ASP A 130 25.44 -15.46 17.67
CA ASP A 130 24.17 -15.42 16.93
C ASP A 130 22.97 -15.23 17.88
N PHE A 131 23.01 -15.84 19.07
CA PHE A 131 22.02 -15.58 20.12
C PHE A 131 22.08 -14.14 20.66
N GLY A 132 23.29 -13.59 20.78
CA GLY A 132 23.48 -12.19 21.13
C GLY A 132 22.88 -11.25 20.08
N GLU A 133 23.12 -11.53 18.79
CA GLU A 133 22.58 -10.78 17.66
C GLU A 133 21.05 -10.79 17.69
N LEU A 134 20.42 -11.97 17.81
CA LEU A 134 18.97 -12.10 17.96
C LEU A 134 18.41 -11.29 19.13
N MET A 135 19.10 -11.27 20.27
CA MET A 135 18.67 -10.49 21.42
C MET A 135 18.76 -8.98 21.19
N VAL A 136 19.82 -8.50 20.55
CA VAL A 136 19.96 -7.07 20.21
C VAL A 136 18.91 -6.67 19.17
N SER A 137 18.72 -7.48 18.13
CA SER A 137 17.67 -7.29 17.13
C SER A 137 16.28 -7.27 17.75
N ALA A 138 16.00 -8.15 18.71
CA ALA A 138 14.73 -8.16 19.44
C ALA A 138 14.57 -6.92 20.35
N PHE A 139 15.64 -6.49 21.03
CA PHE A 139 15.63 -5.35 21.93
C PHE A 139 15.22 -4.04 21.22
N PHE A 140 15.70 -3.83 19.99
CA PHE A 140 15.31 -2.66 19.17
C PHE A 140 14.05 -2.92 18.33
N GLY A 141 13.91 -4.13 17.77
CA GLY A 141 12.81 -4.50 16.89
C GLY A 141 11.45 -4.52 17.59
N VAL A 142 11.34 -5.09 18.79
CA VAL A 142 10.06 -5.20 19.51
C VAL A 142 9.45 -3.82 19.83
N PRO A 143 10.18 -2.85 20.41
CA PRO A 143 9.67 -1.49 20.60
C PRO A 143 9.23 -0.81 19.30
N LEU A 144 9.97 -0.98 18.20
CA LEU A 144 9.63 -0.40 16.91
C LEU A 144 8.36 -1.01 16.32
N ILE A 145 8.18 -2.34 16.41
CA ILE A 145 6.95 -3.01 15.99
C ILE A 145 5.77 -2.59 16.89
N ALA A 146 5.98 -2.43 18.20
CA ALA A 146 4.96 -1.92 19.10
C ALA A 146 4.56 -0.48 18.74
N LEU A 147 5.51 0.37 18.34
CA LEU A 147 5.25 1.72 17.83
C LEU A 147 4.44 1.68 16.53
N CYS A 148 4.80 0.80 15.58
CA CYS A 148 4.03 0.57 14.35
C CYS A 148 2.60 0.14 14.64
N TRP A 149 2.40 -0.79 15.59
CA TRP A 149 1.08 -1.24 16.02
C TRP A 149 0.26 -0.10 16.65
N TRP A 150 0.87 0.69 17.54
CA TRP A 150 0.23 1.86 18.12
C TRP A 150 -0.18 2.87 17.04
N ALA A 151 0.73 3.20 16.12
CA ALA A 151 0.50 4.15 15.04
C ALA A 151 -0.56 3.65 14.04
N HIS A 152 -0.58 2.34 13.76
CA HIS A 152 -1.61 1.67 12.97
C HIS A 152 -3.00 1.89 13.57
N ARG A 153 -3.18 1.63 14.87
CA ARG A 153 -4.48 1.84 15.56
C ARG A 153 -4.93 3.30 15.58
N ARG A 154 -4.01 4.26 15.47
CA ARG A 154 -4.29 5.71 15.43
C ARG A 154 -4.49 6.27 14.02
N SER A 155 -4.27 5.48 12.97
CA SER A 155 -4.35 5.96 11.59
C SER A 155 -5.70 5.67 10.94
N LYS A 156 -6.02 6.42 9.88
CA LYS A 156 -7.22 6.21 9.07
C LYS A 156 -7.18 4.84 8.36
N PRO A 157 -8.34 4.26 8.00
CA PRO A 157 -8.39 2.89 7.47
C PRO A 157 -7.56 2.65 6.20
N LEU A 158 -7.46 3.64 5.31
CA LEU A 158 -6.57 3.56 4.15
C LEU A 158 -5.10 3.40 4.56
N ALA A 159 -4.63 4.22 5.52
CA ALA A 159 -3.26 4.14 6.01
C ALA A 159 -3.00 2.88 6.84
N GLN A 160 -4.02 2.33 7.51
CA GLN A 160 -3.96 1.01 8.14
C GLN A 160 -3.71 -0.09 7.11
N SER A 161 -4.39 -0.05 5.96
CA SER A 161 -4.16 -1.02 4.89
C SER A 161 -2.73 -0.96 4.36
N HIS A 162 -2.17 0.25 4.18
CA HIS A 162 -0.78 0.42 3.76
C HIS A 162 0.21 -0.11 4.80
N SER A 163 -0.10 0.09 6.08
CA SER A 163 0.70 -0.42 7.19
C SER A 163 0.78 -1.95 7.21
N LEU A 164 -0.31 -2.66 6.92
CA LEU A 164 -0.29 -4.12 6.80
C LEU A 164 0.50 -4.61 5.58
N GLN A 165 0.47 -3.85 4.48
CA GLN A 165 1.27 -4.15 3.30
C GLN A 165 2.76 -3.96 3.56
N LEU A 166 3.14 -2.89 4.26
CA LEU A 166 4.52 -2.67 4.74
C LEU A 166 4.96 -3.75 5.72
N LEU A 167 4.08 -4.15 6.64
CA LEU A 167 4.34 -5.25 7.58
C LEU A 167 4.68 -6.54 6.85
N TRP A 168 3.93 -6.87 5.80
CA TRP A 168 4.20 -8.07 5.02
C TRP A 168 5.56 -7.99 4.32
N MET A 169 5.91 -6.86 3.70
CA MET A 169 7.20 -6.67 3.04
C MET A 169 8.36 -6.74 4.04
N PHE A 170 8.20 -6.13 5.21
CA PHE A 170 9.17 -6.20 6.28
C PHE A 170 9.29 -7.61 6.87
N ALA A 171 8.20 -8.35 6.96
CA ALA A 171 8.24 -9.75 7.38
C ALA A 171 9.00 -10.63 6.38
N VAL A 172 8.90 -10.35 5.07
CA VAL A 172 9.73 -11.02 4.06
C VAL A 172 11.20 -10.66 4.24
N LEU A 173 11.53 -9.39 4.53
CA LEU A 173 12.90 -8.98 4.83
C LEU A 173 13.46 -9.72 6.05
N LEU A 174 12.74 -9.72 7.18
CA LEU A 174 13.14 -10.45 8.39
C LEU A 174 13.24 -11.97 8.18
N PHE A 175 12.44 -12.52 7.27
CA PHE A 175 12.56 -13.94 6.95
C PHE A 175 13.93 -14.25 6.34
N PHE A 176 14.41 -13.44 5.39
CA PHE A 176 15.73 -13.65 4.80
C PHE A 176 16.85 -13.30 5.79
N GLY A 177 16.88 -12.07 6.31
CA GLY A 177 17.98 -11.61 7.17
C GLY A 177 17.95 -12.08 8.63
N VAL A 178 17.07 -13.02 8.98
CA VAL A 178 17.09 -13.67 10.30
C VAL A 178 16.87 -15.16 10.16
N VAL A 179 15.76 -15.58 9.52
CA VAL A 179 15.42 -17.01 9.50
C VAL A 179 16.31 -17.79 8.54
N VAL A 180 16.53 -17.26 7.33
CA VAL A 180 17.39 -17.91 6.33
C VAL A 180 18.85 -17.82 6.75
N ASP A 181 19.32 -16.67 7.22
CA ASP A 181 20.67 -16.49 7.78
C ASP A 181 20.98 -17.49 8.92
N MET A 182 20.18 -17.51 9.99
CA MET A 182 20.39 -18.46 11.10
C MET A 182 20.31 -19.91 10.63
N GLY A 183 19.39 -20.22 9.69
CA GLY A 183 19.29 -21.54 9.09
C GLY A 183 20.55 -21.91 8.30
N HIS A 184 21.10 -20.96 7.55
CA HIS A 184 22.34 -21.12 6.80
C HIS A 184 23.52 -21.40 7.76
N VAL A 185 23.69 -20.61 8.82
CA VAL A 185 24.73 -20.83 9.84
C VAL A 185 24.61 -22.22 10.48
N ALA A 186 23.39 -22.63 10.84
CA ALA A 186 23.15 -23.94 11.43
C ALA A 186 23.45 -25.10 10.46
N LEU A 187 23.06 -24.96 9.18
CA LEU A 187 23.32 -25.97 8.15
C LEU A 187 24.81 -26.10 7.82
N VAL A 188 25.54 -24.99 7.75
CA VAL A 188 27.00 -24.99 7.57
C VAL A 188 27.67 -25.67 8.75
N SER A 189 27.25 -25.36 9.98
CA SER A 189 27.77 -26.00 11.19
C SER A 189 27.48 -27.51 11.24
N ALA A 190 26.41 -27.96 10.58
CA ALA A 190 26.08 -29.38 10.43
C ALA A 190 26.80 -30.07 9.24
N GLY A 191 27.63 -29.35 8.47
CA GLY A 191 28.33 -29.87 7.29
C GLY A 191 27.48 -29.98 6.02
N ILE A 192 26.30 -29.34 5.98
CA ILE A 192 25.33 -29.37 4.86
C ILE A 192 25.43 -28.08 4.02
N GLY A 193 26.48 -27.28 4.21
CA GLY A 193 26.68 -26.02 3.48
C GLY A 193 26.74 -26.20 1.96
N PHE A 194 25.93 -25.45 1.20
CA PHE A 194 26.02 -25.34 -0.25
C PHE A 194 26.15 -23.86 -0.65
N ARG A 195 26.95 -23.62 -1.69
CA ARG A 195 27.33 -22.26 -2.14
C ARG A 195 26.17 -21.37 -2.58
N GLY A 196 25.01 -21.96 -2.90
CA GLY A 196 23.82 -21.22 -3.31
C GLY A 196 23.07 -20.54 -2.15
N MET A 197 23.40 -20.82 -0.89
CA MET A 197 22.69 -20.21 0.26
C MET A 197 22.84 -18.69 0.31
N ASN A 198 24.03 -18.15 0.04
CA ASN A 198 24.26 -16.70 0.02
C ASN A 198 23.35 -15.99 -1.00
N VAL A 199 23.07 -16.61 -2.16
CA VAL A 199 22.17 -16.04 -3.16
C VAL A 199 20.71 -16.04 -2.66
N ILE A 200 20.32 -17.04 -1.88
CA ILE A 200 18.97 -17.15 -1.33
C ILE A 200 18.79 -16.12 -0.20
N GLU A 201 19.79 -16.00 0.67
CA GLU A 201 19.85 -15.09 1.82
C GLU A 201 19.92 -13.63 1.35
N ASP A 202 21.10 -13.19 0.89
CA ASP A 202 21.36 -11.80 0.48
C ASP A 202 20.49 -11.38 -0.71
N GLY A 203 20.28 -12.29 -1.68
CA GLY A 203 19.41 -12.01 -2.82
C GLY A 203 17.94 -11.89 -2.41
N GLY A 204 17.52 -12.62 -1.39
CA GLY A 204 16.19 -12.53 -0.79
C GLY A 204 15.98 -11.20 -0.06
N GLU A 205 17.00 -10.71 0.66
CA GLU A 205 16.97 -9.39 1.28
C GLU A 205 16.90 -8.26 0.24
N LEU A 206 17.73 -8.33 -0.80
CA LEU A 206 17.69 -7.38 -1.91
C LEU A 206 16.29 -7.31 -2.53
N PHE A 207 15.70 -8.47 -2.80
CA PHE A 207 14.34 -8.59 -3.32
C PHE A 207 13.31 -7.96 -2.37
N ALA A 208 13.35 -8.30 -1.08
CA ALA A 208 12.42 -7.77 -0.08
C ALA A 208 12.52 -6.23 0.03
N MET A 209 13.74 -5.70 0.01
CA MET A 209 13.98 -4.26 0.02
C MET A 209 13.50 -3.57 -1.26
N SER A 210 13.59 -4.23 -2.41
CA SER A 210 13.03 -3.71 -3.67
C SER A 210 11.50 -3.62 -3.63
N LEU A 211 10.82 -4.61 -3.02
CA LEU A 211 9.36 -4.53 -2.79
C LEU A 211 8.99 -3.34 -1.90
N ALA A 212 9.64 -3.20 -0.74
CA ALA A 212 9.39 -2.13 0.21
C ALA A 212 9.64 -0.75 -0.40
N THR A 213 10.77 -0.60 -1.10
CA THR A 213 11.18 0.65 -1.74
C THR A 213 10.24 1.06 -2.85
N ALA A 214 9.93 0.14 -3.77
CA ALA A 214 8.98 0.39 -4.84
C ALA A 214 7.61 0.78 -4.27
N TYR A 215 7.16 0.10 -3.22
CA TYR A 215 5.89 0.41 -2.59
C TYR A 215 5.87 1.81 -1.94
N GLY A 216 6.89 2.15 -1.14
CA GLY A 216 6.99 3.46 -0.49
C GLY A 216 7.04 4.63 -1.47
N ILE A 217 7.85 4.52 -2.53
CA ILE A 217 7.93 5.52 -3.60
C ILE A 217 6.59 5.59 -4.36
N GLY A 218 5.99 4.43 -4.64
CA GLY A 218 4.70 4.31 -5.31
C GLY A 218 3.59 5.05 -4.57
N LEU A 219 3.50 4.87 -3.25
CA LEU A 219 2.55 5.57 -2.39
C LEU A 219 2.75 7.09 -2.45
N LEU A 220 4.01 7.55 -2.38
CA LEU A 220 4.34 8.97 -2.45
C LEU A 220 3.93 9.60 -3.80
N ARG A 221 4.17 8.88 -4.90
CA ARG A 221 3.78 9.31 -6.26
C ARG A 221 2.26 9.36 -6.42
N GLN A 222 1.56 8.30 -5.99
CA GLN A 222 0.10 8.22 -6.04
C GLN A 222 -0.56 9.38 -5.27
N TRP A 223 -0.02 9.70 -4.08
CA TRP A 223 -0.48 10.85 -3.31
C TRP A 223 -0.34 12.16 -4.10
N GLY A 224 0.83 12.40 -4.70
CA GLY A 224 1.09 13.60 -5.52
C GLY A 224 0.10 13.76 -6.68
N SER A 225 -0.16 12.68 -7.42
CA SER A 225 -1.13 12.70 -8.53
C SER A 225 -2.55 13.02 -8.07
N SER A 226 -2.97 12.47 -6.93
CA SER A 226 -4.33 12.69 -6.39
C SER A 226 -4.57 14.15 -5.96
N MET A 227 -3.55 14.84 -5.46
CA MET A 227 -3.65 16.24 -5.08
C MET A 227 -3.64 17.18 -6.30
N ALA A 228 -2.80 16.88 -7.30
CA ALA A 228 -2.77 17.62 -8.55
C ALA A 228 -4.13 17.56 -9.28
N GLU A 229 -4.77 16.39 -9.30
CA GLU A 229 -6.09 16.24 -9.91
C GLU A 229 -7.18 17.03 -9.15
N ARG A 230 -7.15 17.03 -7.80
CA ARG A 230 -8.06 17.83 -6.98
C ARG A 230 -7.89 19.33 -7.24
N GLN A 231 -6.65 19.80 -7.32
CA GLN A 231 -6.34 21.21 -7.53
C GLN A 231 -6.71 21.70 -8.94
N GLY A 232 -6.49 20.87 -9.97
CA GLY A 232 -6.92 21.15 -11.34
C GLY A 232 -8.44 21.21 -11.53
N ARG A 233 -9.20 20.42 -10.76
CA ARG A 233 -10.67 20.53 -10.74
C ARG A 233 -11.13 21.85 -10.11
N THR A 234 -10.49 22.30 -9.03
CA THR A 234 -10.87 23.55 -8.35
C THR A 234 -10.57 24.81 -9.18
N THR A 235 -9.47 24.85 -9.94
CA THR A 235 -9.16 25.98 -10.84
C THR A 235 -10.09 26.02 -12.04
N SER A 236 -10.44 24.88 -12.64
CA SER A 236 -11.40 24.81 -13.76
C SER A 236 -12.84 25.19 -13.37
N THR A 237 -13.23 25.03 -12.11
CA THR A 237 -14.53 25.50 -11.60
C THR A 237 -14.52 27.01 -11.28
N ALA A 238 -13.38 27.59 -10.92
CA ALA A 238 -13.25 29.02 -10.65
C ALA A 238 -13.28 29.87 -11.92
N THR A 239 -12.69 29.43 -13.05
CA THR A 239 -12.74 30.15 -14.33
C THR A 239 -14.10 30.12 -15.02
N ALA A 240 -15.06 29.30 -14.56
CA ALA A 240 -16.42 29.24 -15.10
C ALA A 240 -17.41 30.20 -14.41
N LYS A 241 -16.97 31.01 -13.42
CA LYS A 241 -17.82 31.97 -12.69
C LYS A 241 -17.48 33.42 -13.03
N GLY A 242 -17.58 33.76 -14.32
CA GLY A 242 -17.40 35.11 -14.83
C GLY A 242 -18.31 35.45 -16.01
N SER A 243 -19.63 35.44 -15.82
CA SER A 243 -20.54 36.29 -16.61
C SER A 243 -21.93 36.47 -15.95
N THR A 244 -22.29 37.76 -15.76
CA THR A 244 -23.62 38.40 -15.85
C THR A 244 -24.76 38.14 -14.85
N SER A 245 -25.08 39.23 -14.12
CA SER A 245 -26.35 39.93 -13.88
C SER A 245 -27.68 39.19 -13.61
N ALA A 246 -28.41 39.74 -12.65
CA ALA A 246 -29.77 39.40 -12.24
C ALA A 246 -30.81 39.41 -13.38
N SER A 247 -31.60 38.34 -13.44
CA SER A 247 -32.97 38.33 -13.96
C SER A 247 -33.66 37.02 -13.57
N THR A 248 -34.88 37.15 -13.04
CA THR A 248 -35.99 36.19 -12.95
C THR A 248 -35.64 34.72 -13.20
N ARG A 249 -35.53 33.93 -12.12
CA ARG A 249 -35.14 32.53 -12.17
C ARG A 249 -36.32 31.65 -12.62
N VAL A 250 -36.59 31.61 -13.92
CA VAL A 250 -37.23 30.46 -14.55
C VAL A 250 -36.18 29.35 -14.54
N MET A 251 -36.35 28.35 -13.67
CA MET A 251 -35.44 27.20 -13.60
C MET A 251 -35.54 26.38 -14.89
N ASN A 252 -34.62 26.66 -15.81
CA ASN A 252 -34.41 25.84 -17.00
C ASN A 252 -33.55 24.64 -16.59
N TYR A 253 -34.17 23.47 -16.45
CA TYR A 253 -33.46 22.22 -16.19
C TYR A 253 -32.69 21.84 -17.45
N ASP A 254 -31.36 21.88 -17.41
CA ASP A 254 -30.58 21.29 -18.50
C ASP A 254 -30.60 19.75 -18.32
N PRO A 255 -31.29 19.00 -19.17
CA PRO A 255 -31.59 17.61 -18.89
C PRO A 255 -30.36 16.74 -19.17
N PHE A 256 -30.02 15.77 -18.30
CA PHE A 256 -28.93 14.80 -18.55
C PHE A 256 -29.05 14.17 -19.96
N ASP A 257 -28.24 14.65 -20.90
CA ASP A 257 -28.23 14.29 -22.33
C ASP A 257 -27.12 13.28 -22.65
N GLY A 258 -26.33 12.92 -21.63
CA GLY A 258 -25.18 12.05 -21.73
C GLY A 258 -23.93 12.72 -22.30
N ARG A 259 -23.94 13.93 -22.85
CA ARG A 259 -22.78 14.53 -23.54
C ARG A 259 -21.89 15.39 -22.65
N SER A 260 -22.37 15.77 -21.46
CA SER A 260 -21.55 16.42 -20.45
C SER A 260 -20.30 15.58 -20.11
N ARG A 261 -19.15 16.23 -19.88
CA ARG A 261 -17.93 15.59 -19.35
C ARG A 261 -17.78 15.78 -17.83
N ARG A 262 -18.72 16.46 -17.18
CA ARG A 262 -18.66 16.74 -15.74
C ARG A 262 -19.23 15.57 -14.95
N LEU A 263 -18.71 15.38 -13.74
CA LEU A 263 -19.33 14.50 -12.75
C LEU A 263 -20.75 15.01 -12.46
N LEU A 264 -21.68 14.08 -12.34
CA LEU A 264 -23.06 14.37 -11.97
C LEU A 264 -23.14 14.27 -10.46
N ASP A 265 -23.43 15.40 -9.82
CA ASP A 265 -23.67 15.45 -8.38
C ASP A 265 -25.13 15.07 -8.08
N PRO A 266 -25.39 14.45 -6.91
CA PRO A 266 -26.74 14.12 -6.49
C PRO A 266 -27.55 15.39 -6.23
N ILE A 267 -28.73 15.49 -6.84
CA ILE A 267 -29.68 16.58 -6.60
C ILE A 267 -30.88 15.98 -5.87
N ASP A 268 -31.16 16.45 -4.66
CA ASP A 268 -32.27 16.04 -3.80
C ASP A 268 -32.38 14.51 -3.59
N PRO A 269 -31.33 13.87 -3.02
CA PRO A 269 -31.35 12.44 -2.76
C PRO A 269 -32.40 12.07 -1.69
N PRO A 270 -33.02 10.88 -1.76
CA PRO A 270 -33.95 10.43 -0.72
C PRO A 270 -33.28 10.40 0.67
N PRO A 271 -34.06 10.60 1.76
CA PRO A 271 -33.56 10.44 3.12
C PRO A 271 -32.89 9.08 3.31
N ASP A 272 -31.82 9.02 4.11
CA ASP A 272 -31.04 7.81 4.41
C ASP A 272 -30.29 7.19 3.21
N THR A 273 -30.05 7.96 2.14
CA THR A 273 -29.15 7.55 1.04
C THR A 273 -27.79 8.22 1.17
N HIS A 274 -26.74 7.53 0.69
CA HIS A 274 -25.37 8.05 0.64
C HIS A 274 -24.92 8.23 -0.82
N PRO A 275 -25.45 9.22 -1.53
CA PRO A 275 -25.26 9.31 -2.96
C PRO A 275 -23.82 9.71 -3.30
N VAL A 276 -23.26 9.08 -4.33
CA VAL A 276 -21.90 9.35 -4.82
C VAL A 276 -22.00 10.01 -6.19
N ALA A 277 -21.18 11.03 -6.43
CA ALA A 277 -21.08 11.65 -7.76
C ALA A 277 -20.62 10.61 -8.79
N VAL A 278 -21.35 10.51 -9.91
CA VAL A 278 -21.05 9.51 -10.95
C VAL A 278 -20.58 10.18 -12.24
N THR A 279 -19.75 9.48 -13.00
CA THR A 279 -19.43 9.93 -14.36
C THR A 279 -20.64 9.70 -15.28
N PRO A 280 -20.75 10.49 -16.37
CA PRO A 280 -21.79 10.30 -17.39
C PRO A 280 -21.83 8.89 -17.98
N ALA A 281 -20.67 8.25 -18.15
CA ALA A 281 -20.57 6.86 -18.62
C ALA A 281 -21.21 5.87 -17.62
N VAL A 282 -20.91 6.03 -16.32
CA VAL A 282 -21.49 5.22 -15.25
C VAL A 282 -22.99 5.46 -15.15
N ALA A 283 -23.45 6.70 -15.24
CA ALA A 283 -24.88 7.03 -15.24
C ALA A 283 -25.64 6.35 -16.39
N ARG A 284 -25.08 6.35 -17.61
CA ARG A 284 -25.66 5.63 -18.75
C ARG A 284 -25.75 4.13 -18.51
N GLN A 285 -24.70 3.52 -17.96
CA GLN A 285 -24.69 2.08 -17.66
C GLN A 285 -25.75 1.72 -16.62
N ILE A 286 -25.97 2.57 -15.60
CA ILE A 286 -27.02 2.40 -14.59
C ILE A 286 -28.41 2.46 -15.26
N ILE A 287 -28.66 3.47 -16.10
CA ILE A 287 -29.95 3.65 -16.79
C ILE A 287 -30.21 2.50 -17.78
N ASP A 288 -29.22 2.11 -18.58
CA ASP A 288 -29.34 1.01 -19.54
C ASP A 288 -29.64 -0.31 -18.83
N SER A 289 -28.99 -0.57 -17.69
CA SER A 289 -29.27 -1.74 -16.85
C SER A 289 -30.69 -1.71 -16.30
N PHE A 290 -31.17 -0.56 -15.84
CA PHE A 290 -32.54 -0.39 -15.35
C PHE A 290 -33.57 -0.67 -16.44
N VAL A 291 -33.38 -0.11 -17.64
CA VAL A 291 -34.29 -0.31 -18.79
C VAL A 291 -34.28 -1.77 -19.24
N LYS A 292 -33.10 -2.40 -19.39
CA LYS A 292 -32.97 -3.80 -19.81
C LYS A 292 -33.61 -4.79 -18.83
N ARG A 293 -33.66 -4.44 -17.54
CA ARG A 293 -34.30 -5.26 -16.48
C ARG A 293 -35.80 -4.97 -16.31
N GLY A 294 -36.43 -4.35 -17.31
CA GLY A 294 -37.85 -4.05 -17.29
C GLY A 294 -38.23 -2.95 -16.28
N GLY A 295 -37.28 -2.08 -15.91
CA GLY A 295 -37.51 -1.01 -14.93
C GLY A 295 -37.30 -1.45 -13.48
N SER A 296 -36.35 -2.35 -13.23
CA SER A 296 -35.94 -2.74 -11.87
C SER A 296 -34.46 -2.45 -11.62
N ALA A 297 -34.15 -1.82 -10.48
CA ALA A 297 -32.77 -1.57 -10.05
C ALA A 297 -32.62 -1.67 -8.53
N HIS A 298 -31.49 -2.20 -8.08
CA HIS A 298 -31.12 -2.32 -6.67
C HIS A 298 -29.86 -1.51 -6.38
N SER A 299 -29.81 -0.81 -5.25
CA SER A 299 -28.67 -0.02 -4.81
C SER A 299 -28.43 -0.20 -3.31
N ALA A 300 -27.22 -0.67 -2.95
CA ALA A 300 -26.79 -0.77 -1.56
C ALA A 300 -26.63 0.63 -0.95
N ALA A 301 -27.36 0.92 0.14
CA ALA A 301 -27.45 2.24 0.77
C ALA A 301 -27.83 3.41 -0.18
N GLY A 302 -28.44 3.11 -1.33
CA GLY A 302 -28.97 4.12 -2.25
C GLY A 302 -27.92 4.92 -3.01
N ALA A 303 -26.64 4.51 -3.01
CA ALA A 303 -25.52 5.29 -3.51
C ALA A 303 -25.65 5.73 -4.99
N THR A 304 -26.37 4.95 -5.79
CA THR A 304 -26.59 5.17 -7.22
C THR A 304 -28.06 5.31 -7.61
N VAL A 305 -28.96 5.22 -6.62
CA VAL A 305 -30.41 5.15 -6.85
C VAL A 305 -30.97 6.47 -7.38
N TRP A 306 -30.36 7.59 -6.97
CA TRP A 306 -30.74 8.94 -7.36
C TRP A 306 -30.63 9.18 -8.88
N VAL A 307 -29.71 8.49 -9.57
CA VAL A 307 -29.56 8.58 -11.03
C VAL A 307 -30.82 8.06 -11.73
N VAL A 308 -31.35 6.94 -11.24
CA VAL A 308 -32.57 6.32 -11.78
C VAL A 308 -33.79 7.18 -11.47
N LEU A 309 -33.89 7.73 -10.26
CA LEU A 309 -34.99 8.63 -9.86
C LEU A 309 -35.02 9.90 -10.71
N ALA A 310 -33.86 10.53 -10.91
CA ALA A 310 -33.73 11.72 -11.76
C ALA A 310 -34.12 11.43 -13.21
N TRP A 311 -33.71 10.27 -13.73
CA TRP A 311 -34.12 9.82 -15.07
C TRP A 311 -35.63 9.58 -15.17
N CYS A 312 -36.24 8.85 -14.21
CA CYS A 312 -37.67 8.57 -14.23
C CYS A 312 -38.50 9.86 -14.16
N LYS A 313 -38.11 10.81 -13.28
CA LYS A 313 -38.73 12.13 -13.18
C LYS A 313 -38.65 12.90 -14.50
N LYS A 314 -37.50 12.89 -15.16
CA LYS A 314 -37.30 13.54 -16.47
C LYS A 314 -38.15 12.90 -17.58
N GLN A 315 -38.28 11.57 -17.58
CA GLN A 315 -39.03 10.83 -18.61
C GLN A 315 -40.53 10.73 -18.32
N GLY A 316 -41.03 11.28 -17.21
CA GLY A 316 -42.43 11.12 -16.80
C GLY A 316 -42.80 9.66 -16.50
N VAL A 317 -41.82 8.83 -16.13
CA VAL A 317 -42.04 7.42 -15.81
C VAL A 317 -42.46 7.30 -14.35
N ALA A 318 -43.64 6.73 -14.11
CA ALA A 318 -44.08 6.40 -12.75
C ALA A 318 -43.22 5.27 -12.16
N TYR A 319 -42.88 5.40 -10.88
CA TYR A 319 -42.03 4.44 -10.18
C TYR A 319 -42.44 4.30 -8.71
N GLN A 320 -42.08 3.16 -8.12
CA GLN A 320 -42.16 2.91 -6.70
C GLN A 320 -40.75 2.71 -6.14
N LEU A 321 -40.42 3.45 -5.09
CA LEU A 321 -39.17 3.28 -4.33
C LEU A 321 -39.47 2.45 -3.08
N ILE A 322 -38.89 1.26 -2.99
CA ILE A 322 -39.07 0.32 -1.89
C ILE A 322 -37.77 0.25 -1.08
N ARG A 323 -37.86 0.56 0.21
CA ARG A 323 -36.78 0.33 1.17
C ARG A 323 -36.88 -1.09 1.70
N HIS A 324 -35.77 -1.82 1.72
CA HIS A 324 -35.69 -3.13 2.39
C HIS A 324 -34.51 -3.17 3.34
N SER A 325 -34.70 -3.83 4.47
CA SER A 325 -33.67 -4.10 5.47
C SER A 325 -33.76 -5.58 5.87
N THR A 326 -32.94 -6.41 5.23
CA THR A 326 -32.81 -7.82 5.60
C THR A 326 -31.56 -7.98 6.44
N GLY A 327 -31.71 -7.92 7.77
CA GLY A 327 -30.65 -8.19 8.76
C GLY A 327 -29.39 -7.35 8.59
N GLU A 328 -28.47 -7.83 7.76
CA GLU A 328 -27.14 -7.25 7.50
C GLU A 328 -27.09 -6.28 6.30
N LEU A 329 -28.13 -6.22 5.47
CA LEU A 329 -28.15 -5.39 4.25
C LEU A 329 -29.38 -4.47 4.21
N SER A 330 -29.13 -3.16 4.25
CA SER A 330 -30.12 -2.12 3.94
C SER A 330 -29.93 -1.61 2.51
N GLY A 331 -30.98 -1.62 1.71
CA GLY A 331 -30.92 -1.22 0.32
C GLY A 331 -32.20 -0.54 -0.16
N PHE A 332 -32.09 0.02 -1.36
CA PHE A 332 -33.21 0.61 -2.08
C PHE A 332 -33.46 -0.18 -3.36
N TYR A 333 -34.73 -0.45 -3.61
CA TYR A 333 -35.22 -1.08 -4.82
C TYR A 333 -36.15 -0.10 -5.53
N ILE A 334 -35.93 0.13 -6.82
CA ILE A 334 -36.86 0.89 -7.65
C ILE A 334 -37.52 -0.06 -8.62
N GLU A 335 -38.84 0.04 -8.71
CA GLU A 335 -39.66 -0.64 -9.70
C GLU A 335 -40.46 0.38 -10.51
N LYS A 336 -40.46 0.23 -11.84
CA LYS A 336 -41.30 1.00 -12.73
C LYS A 336 -42.75 0.54 -12.59
N LEU A 337 -43.66 1.48 -12.32
CA LEU A 337 -45.09 1.22 -12.33
C LEU A 337 -45.56 1.10 -13.78
N ARG A 338 -46.36 0.07 -14.08
CA ARG A 338 -46.89 -0.20 -15.43
C ARG A 338 -48.01 0.74 -15.80
#